data_AF-A0A3D2L278-F1
#
_entry.id   AF-A0A3D2L278-F1
#
_cell.length_a   1.000
_cell.length_b   1.000
_cell.length_c   1.000
_cell.angle_alpha   90.00
_cell.angle_beta   90.00
_cell.angle_gamma   90.00
#
_symmetry.space_group_name_H-M   'P 1'
#
loop_
_entity.id
_entity.type
_entity.pdbx_description
1 polymer ?
#
loop_
_entity_poly.entity_id
_entity_poly.type
_entity_poly.pdbx_seq_one_letter_code
_entity_poly.pdbx_strand_id
1 'polypeptide(L)'
;MPEDQRLNEIRRLLHSYVKSPSLRHIREPHFIGKLAQEILRAVDRKPGPWQKWEGAREAILMAAASTWIPTEDLCVYLNGLPGPKLTTTDVAQRLRAMHEEPHNSYPDTELQESCLRIYNRERELGTEMIAIIGELQEFVEAEKGRIDIERETRWREAQKIERENMRQRLLSGIDCKWTAFDQSNVVFCRVNGRLYRLCQGKDKRWSLSRVKTVEDTDADLLGVYAGRREATKVIQAIAFQPERNW
;
A
#
# COMPACT_ATOMS: atom_id res chain seq x y z
N MET A 1 -13.81 -29.41 -9.86
CA MET A 1 -12.69 -29.05 -10.75
C MET A 1 -12.91 -29.70 -12.10
N PRO A 2 -12.87 -28.92 -13.20
CA PRO A 2 -12.84 -29.45 -14.55
C PRO A 2 -11.68 -30.45 -14.75
N GLU A 3 -11.88 -31.45 -15.60
CA GLU A 3 -10.93 -32.54 -15.84
C GLU A 3 -9.56 -32.03 -16.29
N ASP A 4 -9.54 -31.02 -17.15
CA ASP A 4 -8.32 -30.36 -17.63
C ASP A 4 -7.54 -29.66 -16.52
N GLN A 5 -8.24 -29.05 -15.57
CA GLN A 5 -7.61 -28.38 -14.43
C GLN A 5 -7.01 -29.41 -13.46
N ARG A 6 -7.68 -30.55 -13.26
CA ARG A 6 -7.15 -31.66 -12.44
C ARG A 6 -5.88 -32.21 -13.08
N LEU A 7 -5.90 -32.43 -14.39
CA LEU A 7 -4.78 -32.93 -15.14
C LEU A 7 -3.57 -31.98 -15.10
N ASN A 8 -3.80 -30.67 -15.22
CA ASN A 8 -2.73 -29.66 -15.14
C ASN A 8 -2.09 -29.59 -13.75
N GLU A 9 -2.88 -29.70 -12.68
CA GLU A 9 -2.37 -29.67 -11.32
C GLU A 9 -1.56 -30.94 -10.99
N ILE A 10 -2.03 -32.11 -11.45
CA ILE A 10 -1.26 -33.37 -11.37
C ILE A 10 0.07 -33.23 -12.12
N ARG A 11 0.06 -32.71 -13.35
CA ARG A 11 1.27 -32.48 -14.16
C ARG A 11 2.24 -31.55 -13.42
N ARG A 12 1.76 -30.46 -12.83
CA ARG A 12 2.58 -29.51 -12.06
C ARG A 12 3.28 -30.20 -10.88
N LEU A 13 2.56 -31.01 -10.11
CA LEU A 13 3.10 -31.75 -8.97
C LEU A 13 4.14 -32.79 -9.41
N LEU A 14 3.85 -33.55 -10.47
CA LEU A 14 4.80 -34.51 -11.06
C LEU A 14 6.07 -33.82 -11.56
N HIS A 15 5.94 -32.70 -12.28
CA HIS A 15 7.10 -31.93 -12.74
C HIS A 15 7.92 -31.38 -11.58
N SER A 16 7.28 -30.87 -10.55
CA SER A 16 7.99 -30.36 -9.37
C SER A 16 8.75 -31.48 -8.64
N TYR A 17 8.18 -32.68 -8.58
CA TYR A 17 8.82 -33.85 -7.97
C TYR A 17 10.04 -34.32 -8.77
N VAL A 18 9.93 -34.38 -10.10
CA VAL A 18 11.04 -34.82 -10.98
C VAL A 18 12.14 -33.77 -11.09
N LYS A 19 11.81 -32.48 -10.97
CA LYS A 19 12.77 -31.37 -11.07
C LYS A 19 13.69 -31.24 -9.85
N SER A 20 13.38 -31.89 -8.73
CA SER A 20 14.26 -31.83 -7.56
C SER A 20 15.63 -32.46 -7.89
N PRO A 21 16.74 -31.90 -7.39
CA PRO A 21 18.09 -32.24 -7.87
C PRO A 21 18.63 -33.61 -7.41
N SER A 22 17.95 -34.31 -6.50
CA SER A 22 18.44 -35.57 -5.93
C SER A 22 17.83 -36.83 -6.57
N LEU A 23 18.63 -37.72 -7.16
CA LEU A 23 18.07 -38.99 -7.67
C LEU A 23 17.54 -39.91 -6.55
N ARG A 24 17.93 -39.67 -5.29
CA ARG A 24 17.43 -40.42 -4.11
C ARG A 24 15.96 -40.12 -3.81
N HIS A 25 15.53 -38.85 -3.84
CA HIS A 25 14.14 -38.51 -3.50
C HIS A 25 13.16 -39.08 -4.53
N ILE A 26 13.58 -39.35 -5.78
CA ILE A 26 12.71 -39.91 -6.83
C ILE A 26 12.38 -41.38 -6.56
N ARG A 27 13.34 -42.14 -6.00
CA ARG A 27 13.25 -43.60 -5.84
C ARG A 27 12.83 -44.05 -4.44
N GLU A 28 12.89 -43.17 -3.46
CA GLU A 28 12.56 -43.51 -2.08
C GLU A 28 11.05 -43.66 -1.86
N PRO A 29 10.55 -44.79 -1.30
CA PRO A 29 9.13 -45.05 -1.12
C PRO A 29 8.38 -43.98 -0.31
N HIS A 30 9.06 -43.34 0.65
CA HIS A 30 8.48 -42.29 1.47
C HIS A 30 8.08 -41.07 0.65
N PHE A 31 8.94 -40.61 -0.26
CA PHE A 31 8.69 -39.44 -1.11
C PHE A 31 7.62 -39.72 -2.17
N ILE A 32 7.56 -40.95 -2.68
CA ILE A 32 6.47 -41.41 -3.57
C ILE A 32 5.13 -41.40 -2.82
N GLY A 33 5.11 -41.90 -1.58
CA GLY A 33 3.92 -41.85 -0.72
C GLY A 33 3.46 -40.43 -0.42
N LYS A 34 4.40 -39.51 -0.17
CA LYS A 34 4.11 -38.09 0.04
C LYS A 34 3.52 -37.44 -1.22
N LEU A 35 4.11 -37.67 -2.40
CA LEU A 35 3.60 -37.18 -3.67
C LEU A 35 2.19 -37.70 -3.95
N ALA A 36 1.94 -39.00 -3.70
CA ALA A 36 0.62 -39.60 -3.86
C ALA A 36 -0.42 -38.93 -2.95
N GLN A 37 -0.07 -38.63 -1.70
CA GLN A 37 -0.93 -37.88 -0.79
C GLN A 37 -1.17 -36.43 -1.25
N GLU A 38 -0.17 -35.76 -1.80
CA GLU A 38 -0.32 -34.41 -2.35
C GLU A 38 -1.21 -34.39 -3.59
N ILE A 39 -1.06 -35.38 -4.48
CA ILE A 39 -1.94 -35.58 -5.63
C ILE A 39 -3.37 -35.85 -5.16
N LEU A 40 -3.58 -36.78 -4.22
CA LEU A 40 -4.92 -37.06 -3.68
C LEU A 40 -5.54 -35.81 -3.05
N ARG A 41 -4.79 -35.01 -2.30
CA ARG A 41 -5.29 -33.75 -1.73
C ARG A 41 -5.63 -32.71 -2.79
N ALA A 42 -4.87 -32.65 -3.88
CA ALA A 42 -5.14 -31.73 -4.99
C ALA A 42 -6.35 -32.18 -5.82
N VAL A 43 -6.52 -33.49 -5.99
CA VAL A 43 -7.54 -34.11 -6.85
C VAL A 43 -8.87 -34.29 -6.13
N ASP A 44 -8.85 -34.70 -4.86
CA ASP A 44 -10.02 -34.89 -3.98
C ASP A 44 -10.37 -33.62 -3.20
N ARG A 45 -9.77 -32.49 -3.58
CA ARG A 45 -10.12 -31.18 -3.02
C ARG A 45 -11.62 -31.00 -3.21
N LYS A 46 -12.38 -31.02 -2.09
CA LYS A 46 -13.82 -30.77 -2.12
C LYS A 46 -14.06 -29.53 -2.97
N PRO A 47 -15.04 -29.55 -3.90
CA PRO A 47 -15.37 -28.37 -4.68
C PRO A 47 -15.56 -27.21 -3.70
N GLY A 48 -14.90 -26.08 -4.01
CA GLY A 48 -14.94 -24.91 -3.15
C GLY A 48 -16.38 -24.50 -2.81
N PRO A 49 -16.59 -23.68 -1.77
CA PRO A 49 -17.94 -23.27 -1.36
C PRO A 49 -18.75 -22.61 -2.49
N TRP A 50 -18.07 -22.12 -3.53
CA TRP A 50 -18.62 -21.39 -4.68
C TRP A 50 -18.89 -22.27 -5.91
N GLN A 51 -19.73 -23.29 -5.79
CA GLN A 51 -19.99 -24.26 -6.87
C GLN A 51 -20.78 -23.70 -8.08
N LYS A 52 -21.46 -22.56 -7.91
CA LYS A 52 -22.25 -21.92 -8.99
C LYS A 52 -21.42 -21.03 -9.92
N TRP A 53 -20.14 -20.87 -9.61
CA TRP A 53 -19.21 -19.94 -10.23
C TRP A 53 -18.22 -20.71 -11.10
N GLU A 54 -18.66 -21.14 -12.27
CA GLU A 54 -17.82 -21.85 -13.24
C GLU A 54 -17.71 -21.03 -14.55
N GLY A 55 -16.57 -21.17 -15.23
CA GLY A 55 -16.33 -20.59 -16.54
C GLY A 55 -16.35 -19.06 -16.56
N ALA A 56 -17.04 -18.49 -17.56
CA ALA A 56 -17.02 -17.04 -17.83
C ALA A 56 -17.64 -16.19 -16.71
N ARG A 57 -18.52 -16.76 -15.87
CA ARG A 57 -19.20 -16.02 -14.79
C ARG A 57 -18.21 -15.44 -13.78
N GLU A 58 -17.19 -16.22 -13.42
CA GLU A 58 -16.17 -15.78 -12.45
C GLU A 58 -15.28 -14.68 -13.03
N ALA A 59 -14.86 -14.81 -14.29
CA ALA A 59 -14.04 -13.80 -14.96
C ALA A 59 -14.79 -12.45 -15.09
N ILE A 60 -16.07 -12.48 -15.47
CA ILE A 60 -16.92 -11.28 -15.58
C ILE A 60 -17.12 -10.65 -14.19
N LEU A 61 -17.38 -11.46 -13.16
CA LEU A 61 -17.54 -10.94 -11.81
C LEU A 61 -16.25 -10.29 -11.30
N MET A 62 -15.09 -10.90 -11.58
CA MET A 62 -13.79 -10.35 -11.20
C MET A 62 -13.51 -9.02 -11.90
N ALA A 63 -13.87 -8.90 -13.19
CA ALA A 63 -13.76 -7.64 -13.91
C ALA A 63 -14.68 -6.54 -13.33
N ALA A 64 -15.90 -6.91 -12.94
CA ALA A 64 -16.85 -6.01 -12.29
C ALA A 64 -16.51 -5.70 -10.83
N ALA A 65 -15.58 -6.43 -10.20
CA ALA A 65 -15.35 -6.33 -8.75
C ALA A 65 -14.82 -4.96 -8.33
N SER A 66 -13.99 -4.31 -9.15
CA SER A 66 -13.40 -3.01 -8.84
C SER A 66 -14.26 -1.81 -9.27
N THR A 67 -15.44 -2.05 -9.86
CA THR A 67 -16.33 -1.01 -10.40
C THR A 67 -17.65 -0.97 -9.64
N TRP A 68 -18.41 0.12 -9.81
CA TRP A 68 -19.75 0.23 -9.25
C TRP A 68 -20.81 -0.10 -10.29
N ILE A 69 -21.36 -1.31 -10.19
CA ILE A 69 -22.44 -1.82 -11.03
C ILE A 69 -23.56 -2.35 -10.11
N PRO A 70 -24.84 -2.06 -10.40
CA PRO A 70 -25.95 -2.63 -9.65
C PRO A 70 -25.90 -4.16 -9.64
N THR A 71 -25.97 -4.75 -8.45
CA THR A 71 -25.81 -6.21 -8.27
C THR A 71 -26.98 -6.98 -8.90
N GLU A 72 -28.17 -6.38 -8.92
CA GLU A 72 -29.37 -6.92 -9.53
C GLU A 72 -29.17 -7.12 -11.03
N ASP A 73 -28.67 -6.10 -11.72
CA ASP A 73 -28.46 -6.13 -13.17
C ASP A 73 -27.31 -7.07 -13.54
N LEU A 74 -26.25 -7.10 -12.73
CA LEU A 74 -25.17 -8.06 -12.89
C LEU A 74 -25.67 -9.51 -12.70
N CYS A 75 -26.57 -9.74 -11.74
CA CYS A 75 -27.20 -11.05 -11.53
C CYS A 75 -28.06 -11.48 -12.73
N VAL A 76 -28.85 -10.57 -13.30
CA VAL A 76 -29.63 -10.84 -14.52
C VAL A 76 -28.71 -11.24 -15.67
N TYR A 77 -27.63 -10.48 -15.89
CA TYR A 77 -26.66 -10.76 -16.94
C TYR A 77 -25.96 -12.11 -16.75
N LEU A 78 -25.44 -12.40 -15.56
CA LEU A 78 -24.73 -13.65 -15.25
C LEU A 78 -25.63 -14.89 -15.38
N ASN A 79 -26.94 -14.74 -15.10
CA ASN A 79 -27.92 -15.81 -15.30
C ASN A 79 -28.21 -16.09 -16.79
N GLY A 80 -27.85 -15.18 -17.71
CA GLY A 80 -27.85 -15.45 -19.15
C GLY A 80 -26.73 -16.39 -19.60
N LEU A 81 -25.70 -16.59 -18.78
CA LEU A 81 -24.59 -17.49 -19.07
C LEU A 81 -24.90 -18.92 -18.60
N PRO A 82 -24.26 -19.95 -19.19
CA PRO A 82 -24.42 -21.34 -18.75
C PRO A 82 -24.08 -21.54 -17.27
N GLY A 83 -24.91 -22.30 -16.56
CA GLY A 83 -24.67 -22.71 -15.17
C GLY A 83 -25.90 -22.60 -14.26
N PRO A 84 -25.77 -22.96 -12.97
CA PRO A 84 -26.87 -22.93 -12.00
C PRO A 84 -27.46 -21.53 -11.83
N LYS A 85 -28.75 -21.42 -11.54
CA LYS A 85 -29.38 -20.11 -11.29
C LYS A 85 -28.75 -19.42 -10.08
N LEU A 86 -28.31 -18.18 -10.29
CA LEU A 86 -27.76 -17.29 -9.26
C LEU A 86 -28.88 -16.41 -8.69
N THR A 87 -28.82 -16.20 -7.39
CA THR A 87 -29.60 -15.17 -6.68
C THR A 87 -28.76 -13.90 -6.52
N THR A 88 -29.40 -12.75 -6.28
CA THR A 88 -28.70 -11.51 -5.97
C THR A 88 -27.76 -11.67 -4.77
N THR A 89 -28.16 -12.47 -3.77
CA THR A 89 -27.32 -12.81 -2.62
C THR A 89 -26.08 -13.62 -3.01
N ASP A 90 -26.20 -14.59 -3.93
CA ASP A 90 -25.04 -15.34 -4.42
C ASP A 90 -23.99 -14.38 -5.03
N VAL A 91 -24.44 -13.42 -5.85
CA VAL A 91 -23.58 -12.43 -6.52
C VAL A 91 -22.93 -11.48 -5.50
N ALA A 92 -23.74 -10.89 -4.61
CA ALA A 92 -23.24 -9.96 -3.58
C ALA A 92 -22.20 -10.61 -2.66
N GLN A 93 -22.44 -11.84 -2.22
CA GLN A 93 -21.51 -12.54 -1.34
C GLN A 93 -20.27 -13.01 -2.09
N ARG A 94 -20.36 -13.39 -3.36
CA ARG A 94 -19.16 -13.71 -4.14
C ARG A 94 -18.30 -12.47 -4.41
N LEU A 95 -18.90 -11.32 -4.72
CA LEU A 95 -18.18 -10.05 -4.84
C LEU A 95 -17.45 -9.71 -3.54
N ARG A 96 -18.15 -9.77 -2.40
CA ARG A 96 -17.52 -9.56 -1.09
C ARG A 96 -16.36 -10.53 -0.86
N ALA A 97 -16.55 -11.82 -1.15
CA ALA A 97 -15.48 -12.81 -1.01
C ALA A 97 -14.28 -12.49 -1.90
N MET A 98 -14.49 -12.00 -3.13
CA MET A 98 -13.40 -11.52 -4.00
C MET A 98 -12.69 -10.30 -3.40
N HIS A 99 -13.40 -9.35 -2.81
CA HIS A 99 -12.77 -8.19 -2.15
C HIS A 99 -11.98 -8.55 -0.89
N GLU A 100 -12.35 -9.64 -0.23
CA GLU A 100 -11.62 -10.19 0.93
C GLU A 100 -10.36 -10.96 0.52
N GLU A 101 -10.21 -11.35 -0.76
CA GLU A 101 -9.01 -12.01 -1.26
C GLU A 101 -7.81 -11.04 -1.31
N PRO A 102 -6.57 -11.51 -1.03
CA PRO A 102 -5.38 -10.66 -1.08
C PRO A 102 -5.20 -10.01 -2.46
N HIS A 103 -4.76 -8.75 -2.47
CA HIS A 103 -4.51 -7.94 -3.69
C HIS A 103 -5.75 -7.45 -4.44
N ASN A 104 -6.96 -7.85 -4.04
CA ASN A 104 -8.17 -7.23 -4.51
C ASN A 104 -8.53 -6.03 -3.63
N SER A 105 -9.12 -5.01 -4.25
CA SER A 105 -9.55 -3.80 -3.56
C SER A 105 -11.05 -3.66 -3.72
N TYR A 106 -11.70 -3.15 -2.67
CA TYR A 106 -13.07 -2.66 -2.77
C TYR A 106 -13.14 -1.53 -3.81
N PRO A 107 -14.28 -1.37 -4.51
CA PRO A 107 -14.51 -0.24 -5.37
C PRO A 107 -14.47 1.06 -4.56
N ASP A 108 -13.86 2.10 -5.11
CA ASP A 108 -13.66 3.36 -4.40
C ASP A 108 -14.99 4.11 -4.26
N THR A 109 -15.40 4.39 -3.02
CA THR A 109 -16.67 5.06 -2.72
C THR A 109 -16.75 6.47 -3.32
N GLU A 110 -15.62 7.17 -3.50
CA GLU A 110 -15.60 8.50 -4.12
C GLU A 110 -16.02 8.45 -5.60
N LEU A 111 -15.85 7.29 -6.25
CA LEU A 111 -16.14 7.09 -7.67
C LEU A 111 -17.55 6.53 -7.94
N GLN A 112 -18.33 6.25 -6.89
CA GLN A 112 -19.62 5.58 -6.99
C GLN A 112 -20.59 6.32 -7.91
N GLU A 113 -20.82 7.60 -7.67
CA GLU A 113 -21.76 8.41 -8.45
C GLU A 113 -21.36 8.49 -9.93
N SER A 114 -20.07 8.68 -10.20
CA SER A 114 -19.55 8.78 -11.57
C SER A 114 -19.68 7.45 -12.32
N CYS A 115 -19.38 6.32 -11.67
CA CYS A 115 -19.56 5.00 -12.24
C CYS A 115 -21.04 4.71 -12.53
N LEU A 116 -21.94 5.00 -11.59
CA LEU A 116 -23.38 4.81 -11.80
C LEU A 116 -23.92 5.67 -12.94
N ARG A 117 -23.40 6.89 -13.12
CA ARG A 117 -23.76 7.76 -14.25
C ARG A 117 -23.33 7.16 -15.59
N ILE A 118 -22.10 6.65 -15.69
CA ILE A 118 -21.61 5.96 -16.89
C ILE A 118 -22.45 4.71 -17.16
N TYR A 119 -22.67 3.90 -16.13
CA TYR A 119 -23.50 2.70 -16.20
C TYR A 119 -24.91 3.01 -16.74
N ASN A 120 -25.61 3.99 -16.18
CA ASN A 120 -26.97 4.34 -16.59
C ASN A 120 -27.01 4.84 -18.04
N ARG A 121 -26.06 5.70 -18.42
CA ARG A 121 -25.93 6.20 -19.79
C ARG A 121 -25.75 5.06 -20.79
N GLU A 122 -24.81 4.15 -20.52
CA GLU A 122 -24.52 3.05 -21.44
C GLU A 122 -25.67 2.03 -21.50
N ARG A 123 -26.36 1.81 -20.37
CA ARG A 123 -27.56 0.99 -20.32
C ARG A 123 -28.68 1.55 -21.20
N GLU A 124 -28.90 2.88 -21.18
CA GLU A 124 -29.90 3.54 -22.01
C GLU A 124 -29.57 3.45 -23.51
N LEU A 125 -28.28 3.41 -23.86
CA LEU A 125 -27.81 3.20 -25.23
C LEU A 125 -27.95 1.74 -25.71
N GLY A 126 -28.26 0.81 -24.80
CA GLY A 126 -28.33 -0.61 -25.10
C GLY A 126 -26.96 -1.28 -25.24
N THR A 127 -25.91 -0.71 -24.65
CA THR A 127 -24.56 -1.27 -24.66
C THR A 127 -24.53 -2.59 -23.87
N GLU A 128 -23.80 -3.58 -24.38
CA GLU A 128 -23.64 -4.89 -23.74
C GLU A 128 -22.93 -4.77 -22.37
N MET A 129 -23.38 -5.53 -21.36
CA MET A 129 -22.86 -5.45 -19.99
C MET A 129 -21.33 -5.61 -19.92
N ILE A 130 -20.74 -6.49 -20.73
CA ILE A 130 -19.29 -6.72 -20.72
C ILE A 130 -18.51 -5.49 -21.21
N ALA A 131 -19.08 -4.73 -22.16
CA ALA A 131 -18.50 -3.49 -22.64
C ALA A 131 -18.66 -2.37 -21.61
N ILE A 132 -19.80 -2.31 -20.92
CA ILE A 132 -20.01 -1.38 -19.80
C ILE A 132 -18.99 -1.64 -18.68
N ILE A 133 -18.75 -2.91 -18.34
CA ILE A 133 -17.73 -3.29 -17.35
C ILE A 133 -16.34 -2.78 -17.80
N GLY A 134 -15.97 -2.97 -19.06
CA GLY A 134 -14.71 -2.48 -19.61
C GLY A 134 -14.57 -0.96 -19.51
N GLU A 135 -15.57 -0.20 -19.95
CA GLU A 135 -15.58 1.27 -19.86
C GLU A 135 -15.43 1.75 -18.42
N LEU A 136 -16.11 1.09 -17.47
CA LEU A 136 -16.01 1.43 -16.06
C LEU A 136 -14.63 1.11 -15.48
N GLN A 137 -13.98 0.02 -15.91
CA GLN A 137 -12.62 -0.29 -15.49
C GLN A 137 -11.65 0.79 -15.96
N GLU A 138 -11.70 1.16 -17.24
CA GLU A 138 -10.85 2.22 -17.80
C GLU A 138 -11.08 3.56 -17.07
N PHE A 139 -12.33 3.92 -16.81
CA PHE A 139 -12.68 5.12 -16.05
C PHE A 139 -12.09 5.10 -14.63
N VAL A 140 -12.28 3.99 -13.88
CA VAL A 140 -11.80 3.87 -12.51
C VAL A 140 -10.27 3.92 -12.45
N GLU A 141 -9.58 3.28 -13.40
CA GLU A 141 -8.11 3.31 -13.47
C GLU A 141 -7.58 4.73 -13.75
N ALA A 142 -8.16 5.43 -14.72
CA ALA A 142 -7.78 6.79 -15.07
C ALA A 142 -7.99 7.76 -13.90
N GLU A 143 -9.14 7.66 -13.23
CA GLU A 143 -9.49 8.58 -12.15
C GLU A 143 -8.67 8.32 -10.88
N LYS A 144 -8.38 7.04 -10.55
CA LYS A 144 -7.43 6.70 -9.49
C LYS A 144 -6.05 7.28 -9.76
N GLY A 145 -5.54 7.15 -10.99
CA GLY A 145 -4.27 7.76 -11.39
C GLY A 145 -4.26 9.27 -11.17
N ARG A 146 -5.35 9.96 -11.50
CA ARG A 146 -5.49 11.41 -11.27
C ARG A 146 -5.48 11.75 -9.78
N ILE A 147 -6.25 11.01 -8.97
CA ILE A 147 -6.35 11.21 -7.52
C ILE A 147 -4.98 11.00 -6.85
N ASP A 148 -4.24 9.98 -7.25
CA ASP A 148 -2.92 9.69 -6.68
C ASP A 148 -1.91 10.80 -6.99
N ILE A 149 -1.90 11.31 -8.23
CA ILE A 149 -1.07 12.46 -8.62
C ILE A 149 -1.44 13.69 -7.78
N GLU A 150 -2.73 13.99 -7.63
CA GLU A 150 -3.20 15.12 -6.85
C GLU A 150 -2.87 15.00 -5.36
N ARG A 151 -3.00 13.79 -4.79
CA ARG A 151 -2.61 13.52 -3.40
C ARG A 151 -1.11 13.70 -3.22
N GLU A 152 -0.30 13.24 -4.18
CA GLU A 152 1.14 13.38 -4.12
C GLU A 152 1.58 14.86 -4.23
N THR A 153 0.98 15.64 -5.13
CA THR A 153 1.30 17.08 -5.26
C THR A 153 0.92 17.84 -3.98
N ARG A 154 -0.30 17.63 -3.46
CA ARG A 154 -0.75 18.24 -2.20
C ARG A 154 0.14 17.85 -1.03
N TRP A 155 0.54 16.57 -0.94
CA TRP A 155 1.45 16.12 0.11
C TRP A 155 2.83 16.79 0.00
N ARG A 156 3.40 16.88 -1.21
CA ARG A 156 4.68 17.56 -1.45
C ARG A 156 4.60 19.05 -1.12
N GLU A 157 3.51 19.72 -1.47
CA GLU A 157 3.28 21.12 -1.14
C GLU A 157 3.13 21.35 0.36
N ALA A 158 2.32 20.53 1.03
CA ALA A 158 2.18 20.58 2.49
C ALA A 158 3.53 20.37 3.19
N GLN A 159 4.36 19.45 2.70
CA GLN A 159 5.73 19.24 3.20
C GLN A 159 6.62 20.47 2.99
N LYS A 160 6.51 21.16 1.85
CA LYS A 160 7.25 22.40 1.59
C LYS A 160 6.80 23.53 2.52
N ILE A 161 5.49 23.72 2.67
CA ILE A 161 4.90 24.72 3.56
C ILE A 161 5.32 24.47 5.01
N GLU A 162 5.25 23.21 5.48
CA GLU A 162 5.65 22.86 6.85
C GLU A 162 7.14 23.10 7.08
N ARG A 163 8.00 22.77 6.10
CA ARG A 163 9.44 23.07 6.17
C ARG A 163 9.69 24.58 6.24
N GLU A 164 8.98 25.38 5.44
CA GLU A 164 9.14 26.82 5.45
C GLU A 164 8.60 27.43 6.76
N ASN A 165 7.45 26.98 7.27
CA ASN A 165 6.93 27.41 8.56
C ASN A 165 7.91 27.09 9.72
N MET A 166 8.54 25.92 9.69
CA MET A 166 9.56 25.54 10.66
C MET A 166 10.81 26.43 10.57
N ARG A 167 11.21 26.83 9.36
CA ARG A 167 12.32 27.80 9.14
C ARG A 167 11.96 29.19 9.64
N GLN A 168 10.76 29.68 9.32
CA GLN A 168 10.28 30.98 9.79
C GLN A 168 10.19 31.02 11.31
N ARG A 169 9.72 29.95 11.97
CA ARG A 169 9.74 29.84 13.45
C ARG A 169 11.16 29.92 14.03
N LEU A 170 12.13 29.28 13.40
CA LEU A 170 13.54 29.34 13.83
C LEU A 170 14.10 30.77 13.72
N LEU A 171 13.81 31.45 12.61
CA LEU A 171 14.27 32.81 12.33
C LEU A 171 13.59 33.87 13.20
N SER A 172 12.31 33.69 13.50
CA SER A 172 11.53 34.64 14.32
C SER A 172 11.87 34.60 15.81
N GLY A 173 12.78 33.72 16.23
CA GLY A 173 13.22 33.63 17.62
C GLY A 173 12.26 32.84 18.52
N ILE A 174 11.27 32.16 17.94
CA ILE A 174 10.34 31.30 18.68
C ILE A 174 11.01 29.95 18.96
N ASP A 175 10.75 29.40 20.14
CA ASP A 175 11.21 28.05 20.50
C ASP A 175 10.72 27.02 19.48
N CYS A 176 11.63 26.18 19.00
CA CYS A 176 11.37 25.24 17.92
C CYS A 176 12.15 23.94 18.10
N LYS A 177 11.55 22.84 17.63
CA LYS A 177 12.23 21.54 17.52
C LYS A 177 13.33 21.64 16.46
N TRP A 178 14.15 20.59 16.33
CA TRP A 178 15.21 20.69 15.34
C TRP A 178 14.69 20.81 13.91
N THR A 179 15.12 21.88 13.26
CA THR A 179 14.77 22.29 11.92
C THR A 179 16.04 22.32 11.08
N ALA A 180 16.00 21.75 9.87
CA ALA A 180 17.07 21.92 8.90
C ALA A 180 16.94 23.31 8.27
N PHE A 181 17.95 24.15 8.43
CA PHE A 181 17.94 25.48 7.83
C PHE A 181 18.28 25.42 6.35
N ASP A 182 19.23 24.56 5.97
CA ASP A 182 19.65 24.32 4.58
C ASP A 182 19.68 22.81 4.26
N GLN A 183 19.98 22.43 3.02
CA GLN A 183 20.17 21.03 2.59
C GLN A 183 21.42 20.36 3.21
N SER A 184 22.11 21.03 4.12
CA SER A 184 23.30 20.54 4.80
C SER A 184 22.96 19.58 5.95
N ASN A 185 23.95 18.80 6.40
CA ASN A 185 23.84 17.91 7.57
C ASN A 185 23.77 18.67 8.91
N VAL A 186 23.20 19.88 8.90
CA VAL A 186 23.13 20.80 10.01
C VAL A 186 21.67 21.05 10.36
N VAL A 187 21.33 20.86 11.62
CA VAL A 187 19.99 21.17 12.15
C VAL A 187 20.11 22.12 13.32
N PHE A 188 19.13 22.99 13.47
CA PHE A 188 19.08 24.00 14.52
C PHE A 188 17.84 23.82 15.36
N CYS A 189 17.92 24.07 16.67
CA CYS A 189 16.74 24.17 17.51
C CYS A 189 16.86 25.36 18.44
N ARG A 190 15.71 25.88 18.89
CA ARG A 190 15.64 26.94 19.88
C ARG A 190 14.87 26.46 21.10
N VAL A 191 15.46 26.59 22.27
CA VAL A 191 14.85 26.23 23.54
C VAL A 191 15.16 27.30 24.56
N ASN A 192 14.13 27.83 25.21
CA ASN A 192 14.22 28.95 26.16
C ASN A 192 14.91 30.17 25.53
N GLY A 193 14.59 30.49 24.28
CA GLY A 193 15.17 31.60 23.53
C GLY A 193 16.63 31.40 23.08
N ARG A 194 17.29 30.32 23.49
CA ARG A 194 18.69 30.01 23.14
C ARG A 194 18.76 29.14 21.88
N LEU A 195 19.65 29.50 20.95
CA LEU A 195 19.82 28.80 19.67
C LEU A 195 20.97 27.77 19.77
N TYR A 196 20.68 26.55 19.31
CA TYR A 196 21.62 25.43 19.28
C TYR A 196 21.75 24.90 17.86
N ARG A 197 22.97 24.54 17.49
CA ARG A 197 23.34 23.95 16.20
C ARG A 197 23.85 22.53 16.41
N LEU A 198 23.37 21.60 15.59
CA LEU A 198 23.82 20.22 15.57
C LEU A 198 24.33 19.86 14.18
N CYS A 199 25.60 19.52 14.09
CA CYS A 199 26.25 19.15 12.82
C CYS A 199 26.66 17.68 12.86
N GLN A 200 26.37 16.92 11.79
CA GLN A 200 26.91 15.57 11.66
C GLN A 200 28.32 15.61 11.05
N GLY A 201 29.31 15.12 11.81
CA GLY A 201 30.68 14.97 11.32
C GLY A 201 30.86 13.77 10.40
N LYS A 202 32.03 13.66 9.76
CA LYS A 202 32.40 12.50 8.91
C LYS A 202 32.34 11.17 9.67
N ASP A 203 32.58 11.20 10.97
CA ASP A 203 32.54 10.04 11.88
C ASP A 203 31.11 9.63 12.29
N LYS A 204 30.07 10.20 11.65
CA LYS A 204 28.64 10.04 11.95
C LYS A 204 28.20 10.49 13.35
N ARG A 205 29.12 11.00 14.18
CA ARG A 205 28.84 11.64 15.46
C ARG A 205 28.29 13.06 15.27
N TRP A 206 27.51 13.51 16.24
CA TRP A 206 26.84 14.80 16.21
C TRP A 206 27.53 15.79 17.15
N SER A 207 28.08 16.87 16.60
CA SER A 207 28.60 17.98 17.40
C SER A 207 27.49 18.96 17.72
N LEU A 208 27.30 19.24 19.01
CA LEU A 208 26.35 20.22 19.51
C LEU A 208 27.09 21.50 19.89
N SER A 209 26.69 22.61 19.29
CA SER A 209 27.22 23.92 19.63
C SER A 209 26.09 24.91 19.95
N ARG A 210 26.40 25.91 20.78
CA ARG A 210 25.55 27.09 20.95
C ARG A 210 25.98 28.16 19.94
N VAL A 211 25.02 28.83 19.34
CA VAL A 211 25.26 29.91 18.35
C VAL A 211 24.33 31.08 18.62
N LYS A 212 24.71 32.30 18.22
CA LYS A 212 23.84 33.48 18.39
C LYS A 212 22.86 33.63 17.23
N THR A 213 23.36 33.44 16.01
CA THR A 213 22.58 33.48 14.77
C THR A 213 22.76 32.19 13.97
N VAL A 214 21.91 31.98 12.98
CA VAL A 214 21.95 30.76 12.16
C VAL A 214 23.17 30.74 11.22
N GLU A 215 23.67 31.92 10.87
CA GLU A 215 24.84 32.16 10.01
C GLU A 215 26.16 32.19 10.79
N ASP A 216 26.09 32.11 12.12
CA ASP A 216 27.26 32.24 12.98
C ASP A 216 28.23 31.08 12.76
N THR A 217 29.46 31.41 12.41
CA THR A 217 30.55 30.42 12.30
C THR A 217 31.23 30.20 13.64
N ASP A 218 31.18 31.20 14.53
CA ASP A 218 31.70 31.11 15.89
C ASP A 218 30.65 30.41 16.77
N ALA A 219 31.04 29.30 17.37
CA ALA A 219 30.09 28.43 18.04
C ALA A 219 30.72 27.75 19.24
N ASP A 220 30.13 27.99 20.42
CA ASP A 220 30.58 27.38 21.66
C ASP A 220 30.23 25.89 21.62
N LEU A 221 31.25 25.03 21.48
CA LEU A 221 31.06 23.58 21.47
C LEU A 221 30.63 23.10 22.86
N LEU A 222 29.41 22.58 22.96
CA LEU A 222 28.87 22.01 24.19
C LEU A 222 29.24 20.54 24.36
N GLY A 223 29.43 19.82 23.25
CA GLY A 223 29.87 18.43 23.27
C GLY A 223 29.62 17.66 21.97
N VAL A 224 30.06 16.40 21.94
CA VAL A 224 29.88 15.48 20.81
C VAL A 224 29.11 14.25 21.28
N TYR A 225 28.09 13.85 20.51
CA TYR A 225 27.13 12.82 20.89
C TYR A 225 27.04 11.72 19.83
N ALA A 226 26.67 10.51 20.24
CA ALA A 226 26.48 9.39 19.32
C ALA A 226 25.19 9.57 18.50
N GLY A 227 24.16 10.20 19.09
CA GLY A 227 22.90 10.43 18.42
C GLY A 227 22.16 11.70 18.85
N ARG A 228 21.25 12.16 17.99
CA ARG A 228 20.42 13.37 18.21
C ARG A 228 19.56 13.30 19.49
N ARG A 229 19.20 12.09 19.95
CA ARG A 229 18.45 11.90 21.21
C ARG A 229 19.26 12.34 22.42
N GLU A 230 20.55 12.03 22.45
CA GLU A 230 21.45 12.41 23.56
C GLU A 230 21.65 13.92 23.60
N ALA A 231 21.92 14.53 22.44
CA ALA A 231 22.03 15.99 22.32
C ALA A 231 20.74 16.70 22.78
N THR A 232 19.56 16.15 22.46
CA THR A 232 18.27 16.72 22.88
C THR A 232 18.10 16.68 24.40
N LYS A 233 18.51 15.59 25.07
CA LYS A 233 18.47 15.48 26.54
C LYS A 233 19.38 16.52 27.20
N VAL A 234 20.56 16.73 26.64
CA VAL A 234 21.51 17.73 27.15
C VAL A 234 20.95 19.15 27.02
N ILE A 235 20.31 19.48 25.90
CA ILE A 235 19.67 20.80 25.72
C ILE A 235 18.56 21.02 26.74
N GLN A 236 17.73 19.99 27.00
CA GLN A 236 16.68 20.09 28.02
C GLN A 236 17.25 20.38 29.41
N ALA A 237 18.45 19.90 29.73
CA ALA A 237 19.11 20.19 31.00
C ALA A 237 19.78 21.59 31.00
N ILE A 238 20.48 21.96 29.92
CA ILE A 238 21.30 23.18 29.86
C ILE A 238 20.45 24.43 29.57
N ALA A 239 19.36 24.33 28.81
CA ALA A 239 18.57 25.49 28.37
C ALA A 239 17.93 26.28 29.53
N PHE A 240 17.67 25.63 30.67
CA PHE A 240 17.06 26.25 31.85
C PHE A 240 18.08 26.60 32.93
N GLN A 241 19.35 26.24 32.76
CA GLN A 241 20.39 26.64 33.71
C GLN A 241 20.78 28.11 33.49
N PRO A 242 21.03 28.87 34.57
CA PRO A 242 21.58 30.22 34.48
C PRO A 242 22.91 30.16 33.72
N GLU A 243 23.20 31.21 32.95
CA GLU A 243 24.43 31.23 32.14
C GLU A 243 25.64 31.03 33.06
N ARG A 244 26.48 30.04 32.72
CA ARG A 244 27.81 29.96 33.30
C ARG A 244 28.55 31.18 32.76
N ASN A 245 28.69 32.21 33.59
CA ASN A 245 29.62 33.29 33.34
C ASN A 245 31.02 32.67 33.21
N TRP A 246 31.56 32.66 32.00
CA TRP A 246 32.97 32.47 31.73
C TRP A 246 33.53 33.81 31.27
#